data_AF-A0A9X2NGP8-F1
#
_entry.id   AF-A0A9X2NGP8-F1
#
_cell.length_a   1.000
_cell.length_b   1.000
_cell.length_c   1.000
_cell.angle_alpha   90.00
_cell.angle_beta   90.00
_cell.angle_gamma   90.00
#
_symmetry.space_group_name_H-M   'P 1'
#
loop_
_entity.id
_entity.type
_entity.pdbx_description
1 polymer ?
#
loop_
_entity_poly.entity_id
_entity_poly.type
_entity_poly.pdbx_seq_one_letter_code
_entity_poly.pdbx_strand_id
1 'polypeptide(L)'
;MSRITDQLPAAVAATTVLRRRFAATAPVAWDPVTAAAELLRQLGHLAVCLLREDGALPASADDPQRVIADIGDELADIVLSAVSVAVLADTTPEPPACAEPVRNAAVVLLRLQLDCGDLAEAALCHTGARHTPTGTLPGIAAAAGAVLAGCDAFAAHRGLDLGAAFAAMVCDASRFLDLQGVPR
;
A
#
# COMPACT_ATOMS: atom_id res chain seq x y z
N MET A 1 5.81 14.09 12.32
CA MET A 1 5.18 12.83 11.90
C MET A 1 3.87 13.16 11.25
N SER A 2 3.90 13.26 9.93
CA SER A 2 2.71 13.49 9.12
C SER A 2 1.99 12.18 8.81
N ARG A 3 0.66 12.18 8.89
CA ARG A 3 -0.18 11.04 8.58
C ARG A 3 -0.57 11.05 7.11
N ILE A 4 -0.64 9.88 6.49
CA ILE A 4 -1.07 9.77 5.10
C ILE A 4 -2.56 10.11 4.96
N THR A 5 -3.37 9.77 5.97
CA THR A 5 -4.80 10.09 5.98
C THR A 5 -5.08 11.59 5.95
N ASP A 6 -4.21 12.42 6.55
CA ASP A 6 -4.29 13.89 6.48
C ASP A 6 -3.90 14.45 5.09
N GLN A 7 -3.18 13.66 4.29
CA GLN A 7 -2.65 14.04 2.97
C GLN A 7 -3.37 13.32 1.82
N LEU A 8 -4.51 12.70 2.10
CA LEU A 8 -5.19 11.81 1.16
C LEU A 8 -5.44 12.43 -0.23
N PRO A 9 -5.92 13.68 -0.38
CA PRO A 9 -6.08 14.28 -1.70
C PRO A 9 -4.77 14.34 -2.52
N ALA A 10 -3.65 14.64 -1.86
CA ALA A 10 -2.34 14.67 -2.51
C ALA A 10 -1.86 13.25 -2.86
N ALA A 11 -2.08 12.27 -1.97
CA ALA A 11 -1.73 10.88 -2.21
C ALA A 11 -2.51 10.28 -3.40
N VAL A 12 -3.82 10.58 -3.50
CA VAL A 12 -4.68 10.18 -4.62
C VAL A 12 -4.22 10.82 -5.92
N ALA A 13 -3.94 12.13 -5.91
CA ALA A 13 -3.45 12.84 -7.11
C ALA A 13 -2.12 12.26 -7.61
N ALA A 14 -1.15 12.08 -6.72
CA ALA A 14 0.15 11.50 -7.05
C ALA A 14 0.01 10.08 -7.59
N THR A 15 -0.78 9.24 -6.93
CA THR A 15 -1.01 7.84 -7.34
C THR A 15 -1.69 7.76 -8.70
N THR A 16 -2.66 8.64 -8.97
CA THR A 16 -3.34 8.71 -10.28
C THR A 16 -2.35 9.01 -11.40
N VAL A 17 -1.45 9.98 -11.18
CA VAL A 17 -0.38 10.31 -12.14
C VAL A 17 0.55 9.12 -12.34
N LEU A 18 1.01 8.49 -11.25
CA LEU A 18 1.89 7.32 -11.33
C LEU A 18 1.24 6.16 -12.08
N ARG A 19 -0.01 5.79 -11.77
CA ARG A 19 -0.71 4.69 -12.45
C ARG A 19 -0.86 4.94 -13.95
N ARG A 20 -1.18 6.17 -14.35
CA ARG A 20 -1.24 6.55 -15.77
C ARG A 20 0.12 6.36 -16.47
N ARG A 21 1.21 6.77 -15.82
CA ARG A 21 2.56 6.66 -16.40
C ARG A 21 3.04 5.20 -16.43
N PHE A 22 2.87 4.45 -15.36
CA PHE A 22 3.22 3.03 -15.29
C PHE A 22 2.41 2.14 -16.25
N ALA A 23 1.24 2.59 -16.74
CA ALA A 23 0.51 1.86 -17.78
C ALA A 23 1.34 1.64 -19.06
N ALA A 24 2.35 2.49 -19.33
CA ALA A 24 3.24 2.33 -20.47
C ALA A 24 4.40 1.34 -20.24
N THR A 25 4.59 0.84 -19.01
CA THR A 25 5.76 0.01 -18.64
C THR A 25 5.46 -1.48 -18.58
N ALA A 26 4.20 -1.89 -18.77
CA ALA A 26 3.77 -3.29 -18.71
C ALA A 26 2.89 -3.65 -19.92
N PRO A 27 2.90 -4.92 -20.36
CA PRO A 27 2.09 -5.35 -21.51
C PRO A 27 0.59 -5.43 -21.22
N VAL A 28 0.21 -5.46 -19.94
CA VAL A 28 -1.19 -5.53 -19.48
C VAL A 28 -1.48 -4.32 -18.61
N ALA A 29 -2.63 -3.68 -18.84
CA ALA A 29 -3.07 -2.57 -18.01
C ALA A 29 -3.31 -3.02 -16.57
N TRP A 30 -2.98 -2.15 -15.63
CA TRP A 30 -3.30 -2.37 -14.24
C TRP A 30 -4.80 -2.27 -14.02
N ASP A 31 -5.30 -3.11 -13.13
CA ASP A 31 -6.67 -3.16 -12.64
C ASP A 31 -6.66 -3.25 -11.10
N PRO A 32 -7.82 -3.17 -10.43
CA PRO A 32 -7.86 -3.26 -8.97
C PRO A 32 -7.23 -4.55 -8.41
N VAL A 33 -7.34 -5.68 -9.11
CA VAL A 33 -6.83 -6.98 -8.63
C VAL A 33 -5.31 -7.05 -8.70
N THR A 34 -4.70 -6.57 -9.79
CA THR A 34 -3.25 -6.51 -9.95
C THR A 34 -2.63 -5.53 -8.95
N ALA A 35 -3.28 -4.40 -8.67
CA ALA A 35 -2.88 -3.50 -7.58
C ALA A 35 -3.02 -4.15 -6.18
N ALA A 36 -4.05 -4.97 -5.97
CA ALA A 36 -4.21 -5.72 -4.73
C ALA A 36 -3.19 -6.87 -4.57
N ALA A 37 -2.78 -7.50 -5.67
CA ALA A 37 -1.69 -8.48 -5.64
C ALA A 37 -0.36 -7.81 -5.26
N GLU A 38 -0.11 -6.62 -5.79
CA GLU A 38 1.04 -5.79 -5.41
C GLU A 38 0.99 -5.42 -3.93
N LEU A 39 -0.16 -5.00 -3.41
CA LEU A 39 -0.36 -4.72 -1.98
C LEU A 39 0.08 -5.87 -1.09
N LEU A 40 -0.34 -7.11 -1.40
CA LEU A 40 0.06 -8.30 -0.64
C LEU A 40 1.56 -8.60 -0.76
N ARG A 41 2.16 -8.31 -1.92
CA ARG A 41 3.61 -8.41 -2.11
C ARG A 41 4.37 -7.44 -1.19
N GLN A 42 3.91 -6.19 -1.09
CA GLN A 42 4.52 -5.17 -0.24
C GLN A 42 4.32 -5.46 1.25
N LEU A 43 3.19 -6.05 1.64
CA LEU A 43 3.03 -6.58 2.99
C LEU A 43 4.05 -7.68 3.32
N GLY A 44 4.37 -8.55 2.35
CA GLY A 44 5.44 -9.53 2.47
C GLY A 44 6.84 -8.90 2.62
N HIS A 45 7.11 -7.83 1.87
CA HIS A 45 8.36 -7.07 2.01
C HIS A 45 8.49 -6.36 3.36
N LEU A 46 7.41 -5.81 3.88
CA LEU A 46 7.37 -5.28 5.24
C LEU A 46 7.70 -6.38 6.25
N ALA A 47 7.12 -7.57 6.11
CA ALA A 47 7.45 -8.70 6.98
C ALA A 47 8.94 -9.09 6.91
N VAL A 48 9.55 -9.05 5.73
CA VAL A 48 11.00 -9.23 5.55
C VAL A 48 11.79 -8.17 6.33
N CYS A 49 11.42 -6.90 6.24
CA CYS A 49 12.08 -5.82 7.00
C CYS A 49 12.01 -6.05 8.51
N LEU A 50 10.85 -6.49 9.01
CA LEU A 50 10.64 -6.79 10.43
C LEU A 50 11.48 -7.99 10.88
N LEU A 51 11.54 -9.06 10.09
CA LEU A 51 12.38 -10.22 10.39
C LEU A 51 13.88 -9.89 10.37
N ARG A 52 14.32 -8.96 9.51
CA ARG A 52 15.71 -8.45 9.52
C ARG A 52 16.01 -7.67 10.79
N GLU A 53 15.11 -6.79 11.21
CA GLU A 53 15.24 -6.01 12.45
C GLU A 53 15.36 -6.93 13.68
N ASP A 54 14.59 -8.03 13.69
CA ASP A 54 14.61 -9.04 14.76
C ASP A 54 15.80 -10.02 14.64
N GLY A 55 16.65 -9.90 13.62
CA GLY A 55 17.77 -10.83 13.36
C GLY A 55 17.34 -12.25 12.99
N ALA A 56 16.07 -12.45 12.66
CA ALA A 56 15.46 -13.73 12.32
C ALA A 56 15.63 -14.11 10.84
N LEU A 57 16.05 -13.16 9.99
CA LEU A 57 16.32 -13.40 8.58
C LEU A 57 17.84 -13.43 8.29
N PRO A 58 18.38 -14.53 7.72
CA PRO A 58 19.79 -14.56 7.34
C PRO A 58 20.03 -13.67 6.12
N ALA A 59 21.19 -13.01 6.05
CA ALA A 59 21.57 -12.16 4.92
C ALA A 59 21.57 -12.89 3.55
N SER A 60 21.65 -14.22 3.54
CA SER A 60 21.53 -15.05 2.34
C SER A 60 20.11 -15.11 1.76
N ALA A 61 19.10 -14.61 2.48
CA ALA A 61 17.73 -14.52 1.99
C ALA A 61 17.51 -13.29 1.10
N ASP A 62 18.48 -12.37 1.02
CA ASP A 62 18.38 -11.15 0.23
C ASP A 62 18.65 -11.43 -1.25
N ASP A 63 17.73 -10.99 -2.10
CA ASP A 63 17.92 -10.95 -3.55
C ASP A 63 18.52 -9.58 -3.94
N PRO A 64 19.76 -9.52 -4.43
CA PRO A 64 20.41 -8.24 -4.77
C PRO A 64 19.74 -7.54 -5.96
N GLN A 65 18.92 -8.23 -6.75
CA GLN A 65 18.16 -7.64 -7.86
C GLN A 65 16.78 -7.13 -7.42
N ARG A 66 16.32 -7.52 -6.23
CA ARG A 66 15.02 -7.12 -5.65
C ARG A 66 15.27 -6.52 -4.27
N VAL A 67 15.82 -5.31 -4.28
CA VAL A 67 16.14 -4.58 -3.06
C VAL A 67 14.84 -4.29 -2.31
N ILE A 68 14.70 -4.95 -1.16
CA ILE A 68 13.71 -4.64 -0.12
C ILE A 68 14.39 -3.66 0.81
N ALA A 69 13.85 -2.44 0.90
CA ALA A 69 14.54 -1.30 1.50
C ALA A 69 14.40 -1.30 3.04
N ASP A 70 13.68 -0.33 3.59
CA ASP A 70 13.38 -0.23 5.01
C ASP A 70 11.87 -0.23 5.30
N ILE A 71 11.52 -0.30 6.58
CA ILE A 71 10.12 -0.36 7.03
C ILE A 71 9.30 0.84 6.53
N GLY A 72 9.90 2.04 6.45
CA GLY A 72 9.22 3.25 5.99
C GLY A 72 8.88 3.20 4.51
N ASP A 73 9.84 2.74 3.69
CA ASP A 73 9.66 2.56 2.25
C ASP A 73 8.60 1.50 1.94
N GLU A 74 8.66 0.33 2.60
CA GLU A 74 7.67 -0.73 2.36
C GLU A 74 6.26 -0.33 2.82
N LEU A 75 6.13 0.48 3.88
CA LEU A 75 4.84 1.07 4.26
C LEU A 75 4.33 2.08 3.23
N ALA A 76 5.21 2.92 2.67
CA ALA A 76 4.85 3.84 1.60
C ALA A 76 4.37 3.10 0.34
N ASP A 77 4.96 1.94 0.04
CA ASP A 77 4.55 1.08 -1.05
C ASP A 77 3.20 0.38 -0.81
N ILE A 78 2.91 -0.02 0.43
CA ILE A 78 1.57 -0.49 0.84
C ILE A 78 0.53 0.62 0.63
N VAL A 79 0.84 1.86 1.05
CA VAL A 79 -0.01 3.03 0.81
C VAL A 79 -0.27 3.22 -0.68
N LEU A 80 0.78 3.24 -1.52
CA LEU A 80 0.65 3.42 -2.97
C LEU A 80 -0.25 2.34 -3.56
N SER A 81 -0.07 1.09 -3.14
CA SER A 81 -0.85 -0.04 -3.64
C SER A 81 -2.31 0.07 -3.24
N ALA A 82 -2.61 0.42 -1.98
CA ALA A 82 -3.97 0.61 -1.50
C ALA A 82 -4.69 1.77 -2.21
N VAL A 83 -4.02 2.91 -2.38
CA VAL A 83 -4.56 4.05 -3.15
C VAL A 83 -4.74 3.67 -4.61
N SER A 84 -3.83 2.87 -5.19
CA SER A 84 -3.94 2.40 -6.56
C SER A 84 -5.18 1.53 -6.77
N VAL A 85 -5.52 0.63 -5.83
CA VAL A 85 -6.76 -0.16 -5.89
C VAL A 85 -7.98 0.76 -5.95
N ALA A 86 -8.04 1.79 -5.09
CA ALA A 86 -9.14 2.73 -5.08
C ALA A 86 -9.25 3.55 -6.37
N VAL A 87 -8.12 4.12 -6.83
CA VAL A 87 -8.05 4.92 -8.07
C VAL A 87 -8.44 4.09 -9.30
N LEU A 88 -7.96 2.85 -9.41
CA LEU A 88 -8.27 1.97 -10.54
C LEU A 88 -9.72 1.45 -10.52
N ALA A 89 -10.39 1.53 -9.37
CA ALA A 89 -11.81 1.22 -9.22
C ALA A 89 -12.71 2.48 -9.30
N ASP A 90 -12.14 3.62 -9.71
CA ASP A 90 -12.81 4.93 -9.77
C ASP A 90 -13.44 5.37 -8.43
N THR A 91 -12.77 5.06 -7.32
CA THR A 91 -13.17 5.44 -5.95
C THR A 91 -12.08 6.24 -5.25
N THR A 92 -12.40 6.82 -4.09
CA THR A 92 -11.42 7.47 -3.20
C THR A 92 -11.42 6.74 -1.87
N PRO A 93 -10.26 6.48 -1.25
CA PRO A 93 -10.22 5.88 0.09
C PRO A 93 -11.05 6.69 1.10
N GLU A 94 -11.73 6.00 2.02
CA GLU A 94 -12.54 6.59 3.09
C GLU A 94 -11.99 6.15 4.45
N PRO A 95 -11.00 6.86 5.01
CA PRO A 95 -10.41 6.50 6.29
C PRO A 95 -11.47 6.50 7.41
N PRO A 96 -11.41 5.54 8.34
CA PRO A 96 -12.33 5.51 9.46
C PRO A 96 -12.21 6.77 10.32
N ALA A 97 -13.36 7.30 10.77
CA ALA A 97 -13.43 8.53 11.56
C ALA A 97 -12.70 8.44 12.91
N CYS A 98 -12.47 7.23 13.42
CA CYS A 98 -11.72 6.99 14.64
C CYS A 98 -10.71 5.87 14.41
N ALA A 99 -9.42 6.18 14.56
CA ALA A 99 -8.39 5.18 14.65
C ALA A 99 -8.49 4.48 16.01
N GLU A 100 -8.56 3.15 16.01
CA GLU A 100 -8.52 2.41 17.26
C GLU A 100 -7.20 2.64 18.03
N PRO A 101 -7.23 2.67 19.37
CA PRO A 101 -6.04 2.89 20.17
C PRO A 101 -4.97 1.82 19.93
N VAL A 102 -3.73 2.27 19.74
CA VAL A 102 -2.55 1.44 19.49
C VAL A 102 -2.26 0.60 20.73
N ARG A 103 -2.45 -0.72 20.64
CA ARG A 103 -2.16 -1.66 21.73
C ARG A 103 -0.70 -2.08 21.76
N ASN A 104 -0.22 -2.69 20.68
CA ASN A 104 1.17 -3.08 20.44
C ASN A 104 1.44 -3.28 18.93
N ALA A 105 2.71 -3.33 18.53
CA ALA A 105 3.13 -3.48 17.13
C ALA A 105 2.49 -4.68 16.44
N ALA A 106 2.46 -5.84 17.10
CA ALA A 106 1.97 -7.09 16.52
C ALA A 106 0.47 -7.03 16.20
N VAL A 107 -0.34 -6.47 17.11
CA VAL A 107 -1.77 -6.27 16.89
C VAL A 107 -2.03 -5.28 15.77
N VAL A 108 -1.24 -4.21 15.67
CA VAL A 108 -1.37 -3.24 14.57
C VAL A 108 -1.01 -3.89 13.23
N LEU A 109 0.07 -4.68 13.17
CA LEU A 109 0.48 -5.39 11.97
C LEU A 109 -0.56 -6.44 11.52
N LEU A 110 -1.07 -7.24 12.47
CA LEU A 110 -2.10 -8.24 12.16
C LEU A 110 -3.39 -7.59 11.65
N ARG A 111 -3.76 -6.43 12.19
CA ARG A 111 -4.91 -5.66 11.69
C ARG A 111 -4.66 -5.12 10.29
N LEU A 112 -3.50 -4.51 10.05
CA LEU A 112 -3.10 -4.06 8.72
C LEU A 112 -3.14 -5.22 7.71
N GLN A 113 -2.70 -6.43 8.11
CA GLN A 113 -2.78 -7.61 7.26
C GLN A 113 -4.23 -8.01 6.94
N LEU A 114 -5.14 -7.93 7.91
CA LEU A 114 -6.57 -8.17 7.68
C LEU A 114 -7.16 -7.12 6.75
N ASP A 115 -6.87 -5.84 6.96
CA ASP A 115 -7.36 -4.73 6.12
C ASP A 115 -6.85 -4.88 4.67
N CYS A 116 -5.59 -5.31 4.48
CA CYS A 116 -5.05 -5.62 3.15
C CYS A 116 -5.77 -6.81 2.50
N GLY A 117 -6.15 -7.83 3.29
CA GLY A 117 -6.94 -8.97 2.82
C GLY A 117 -8.34 -8.56 2.38
N ASP A 118 -9.03 -7.74 3.17
CA ASP A 118 -10.36 -7.22 2.85
C ASP A 118 -10.33 -6.35 1.58
N LEU A 119 -9.31 -5.51 1.41
CA LEU A 119 -9.14 -4.71 0.19
C LEU A 119 -8.88 -5.60 -1.04
N ALA A 120 -8.08 -6.65 -0.89
CA ALA A 120 -7.82 -7.59 -1.97
C ALA A 120 -9.09 -8.39 -2.35
N GLU A 121 -9.88 -8.80 -1.36
CA GLU A 121 -11.17 -9.46 -1.60
C GLU A 121 -12.19 -8.52 -2.25
N ALA A 122 -12.26 -7.26 -1.82
CA ALA A 122 -13.07 -6.22 -2.44
C ALA A 122 -12.69 -5.99 -3.90
N ALA A 123 -11.39 -5.96 -4.21
CA ALA A 123 -10.89 -5.85 -5.59
C ALA A 123 -11.30 -7.06 -6.45
N LEU A 124 -11.17 -8.28 -5.94
CA LEU A 124 -11.58 -9.51 -6.63
C LEU A 124 -13.10 -9.53 -6.91
N CYS A 125 -13.92 -9.09 -5.96
CA CYS A 125 -15.37 -9.01 -6.16
C CYS A 125 -15.73 -7.90 -7.16
N HIS A 126 -15.06 -6.75 -7.09
CA HIS A 126 -15.31 -5.61 -7.97
C HIS A 126 -15.03 -5.93 -9.44
N THR A 127 -13.99 -6.71 -9.74
CA THR A 127 -13.66 -7.13 -11.11
C THR A 127 -14.41 -8.39 -11.56
N GLY A 128 -15.24 -8.99 -10.71
CA GLY A 128 -15.94 -10.25 -11.00
C GLY A 128 -15.04 -11.48 -11.01
N ALA A 129 -13.79 -11.37 -10.54
CA ALA A 129 -12.86 -12.49 -10.41
C ALA A 129 -13.23 -13.46 -9.26
N ARG A 130 -14.09 -13.02 -8.33
CA ARG A 130 -14.62 -13.83 -7.23
C ARG A 130 -16.11 -13.53 -7.01
N HIS A 131 -16.84 -14.51 -6.49
CA HIS A 131 -18.21 -14.33 -5.99
C HIS A 131 -18.23 -13.45 -4.74
N THR A 132 -19.31 -12.68 -4.55
CA THR A 132 -19.54 -11.96 -3.29
C THR A 132 -19.62 -12.96 -2.13
N PRO A 133 -18.80 -12.82 -1.08
CA PRO A 133 -18.81 -13.72 0.07
C PRO A 133 -20.13 -13.63 0.83
N THR A 134 -20.43 -14.66 1.62
CA THR A 134 -21.51 -14.58 2.62
C THR A 134 -21.10 -13.64 3.75
N GLY A 135 -21.90 -12.60 4.02
CA GLY A 135 -21.62 -11.60 5.05
C GLY A 135 -21.52 -10.19 4.49
N THR A 136 -20.88 -9.29 5.24
CA THR A 136 -20.66 -7.90 4.82
C THR A 136 -19.19 -7.69 4.49
N LEU A 137 -18.88 -7.57 3.20
CA LEU A 137 -17.57 -7.14 2.72
C LEU A 137 -17.54 -5.61 2.62
N PRO A 138 -16.53 -4.92 3.16
CA PRO A 138 -16.40 -3.48 2.95
C PRO A 138 -16.21 -3.17 1.45
N GLY A 139 -16.75 -2.03 1.01
CA GLY A 139 -16.45 -1.51 -0.33
C GLY A 139 -14.98 -1.10 -0.44
N ILE A 140 -14.47 -0.98 -1.68
CA ILE A 140 -13.07 -0.61 -1.95
C ILE A 140 -12.66 0.69 -1.23
N ALA A 141 -13.52 1.71 -1.23
CA ALA A 141 -13.24 2.99 -0.55
C ALA A 141 -12.96 2.79 0.96
N ALA A 142 -13.86 2.09 1.66
CA ALA A 142 -13.73 1.81 3.08
C ALA A 142 -12.54 0.89 3.39
N ALA A 143 -12.34 -0.17 2.60
CA ALA A 143 -11.22 -1.10 2.79
C ALA A 143 -9.85 -0.41 2.55
N ALA A 144 -9.74 0.41 1.50
CA ALA A 144 -8.54 1.20 1.26
C ALA A 144 -8.30 2.21 2.39
N GLY A 145 -9.35 2.86 2.88
CA GLY A 145 -9.27 3.76 4.04
C GLY A 145 -8.77 3.06 5.31
N ALA A 146 -9.22 1.83 5.56
CA ALA A 146 -8.75 1.01 6.67
C ALA A 146 -7.25 0.68 6.56
N VAL A 147 -6.78 0.26 5.38
CA VAL A 147 -5.35 0.03 5.12
C VAL A 147 -4.51 1.28 5.39
N LEU A 148 -4.95 2.45 4.92
CA LEU A 148 -4.24 3.72 5.16
C LEU A 148 -4.17 4.07 6.65
N ALA A 149 -5.28 3.92 7.38
CA ALA A 149 -5.29 4.14 8.83
C ALA A 149 -4.42 3.12 9.58
N GLY A 150 -4.37 1.87 9.13
CA GLY A 150 -3.48 0.83 9.65
C GLY A 150 -2.00 1.18 9.44
N CYS A 151 -1.64 1.70 8.26
CA CYS A 151 -0.29 2.18 7.96
C CYS A 151 0.09 3.36 8.87
N ASP A 152 -0.80 4.35 9.04
CA ASP A 152 -0.58 5.47 9.96
C ASP A 152 -0.38 5.00 11.41
N ALA A 153 -1.20 4.06 11.88
CA ALA A 153 -1.08 3.50 13.22
C ALA A 153 0.24 2.75 13.41
N PHE A 154 0.68 1.98 12.40
CA PHE A 154 1.94 1.23 12.46
C PHE A 154 3.14 2.19 12.42
N ALA A 155 3.13 3.17 11.52
CA ALA A 155 4.15 4.20 11.44
C ALA A 155 4.26 5.01 12.74
N ALA A 156 3.13 5.37 13.36
CA ALA A 156 3.09 6.03 14.67
C ALA A 156 3.73 5.17 15.76
N HIS A 157 3.45 3.86 15.78
CA HIS A 157 4.07 2.94 16.74
C HIS A 157 5.58 2.80 16.54
N ARG A 158 6.07 2.94 15.31
CA ARG A 158 7.50 2.87 14.94
C ARG A 158 8.23 4.21 14.96
N GLY A 159 7.53 5.34 15.18
CA GLY A 159 8.16 6.67 15.13
C GLY A 159 8.49 7.16 13.72
N LEU A 160 7.82 6.65 12.68
CA LEU A 160 8.10 6.92 11.26
C LEU A 160 7.21 8.03 10.67
N ASP A 161 7.79 8.96 9.93
CA ASP A 161 7.02 9.97 9.18
C ASP A 161 6.52 9.41 7.85
N LEU A 162 5.34 8.77 7.87
CA LEU A 162 4.79 8.07 6.71
C LEU A 162 4.50 8.99 5.52
N GLY A 163 4.00 10.20 5.76
CA GLY A 163 3.78 11.15 4.67
C GLY A 163 5.09 11.57 3.99
N ALA A 164 6.19 11.72 4.75
CA ALA A 164 7.51 12.00 4.17
C ALA A 164 8.06 10.80 3.37
N ALA A 165 7.92 9.58 3.89
CA ALA A 165 8.32 8.36 3.19
C ALA A 165 7.52 8.19 1.87
N PHE A 166 6.21 8.41 1.91
CA PHE A 166 5.37 8.36 0.71
C PHE A 166 5.76 9.41 -0.32
N ALA A 167 6.03 10.66 0.10
CA ALA A 167 6.49 11.71 -0.79
C ALA A 167 7.85 11.38 -1.46
N ALA A 168 8.78 10.79 -0.69
CA ALA A 168 10.08 10.34 -1.22
C ALA A 168 9.90 9.23 -2.25
N MET A 169 9.11 8.20 -1.94
CA MET A 169 8.78 7.11 -2.86
C MET A 169 8.15 7.63 -4.16
N VAL A 170 7.20 8.57 -4.09
CA VAL A 170 6.58 9.17 -5.29
C VAL A 170 7.62 9.89 -6.15
N CYS A 171 8.57 10.60 -5.52
CA CYS A 171 9.66 11.26 -6.23
C CYS A 171 10.57 10.24 -6.93
N ASP A 172 10.93 9.15 -6.26
CA ASP A 172 11.78 8.10 -6.82
C ASP A 172 11.10 7.34 -7.95
N ALA A 173 9.82 6.98 -7.79
CA ALA A 173 9.03 6.36 -8.85
C ALA A 173 8.91 7.29 -10.08
N SER A 174 8.70 8.58 -9.86
CA SER A 174 8.64 9.58 -10.94
C SER A 174 9.98 9.73 -11.66
N ARG A 175 11.09 9.73 -10.92
CA ARG A 175 12.45 9.77 -11.46
C ARG A 175 12.78 8.50 -12.25
N PHE A 176 12.38 7.34 -11.76
CA PHE A 176 12.51 6.08 -12.50
C PHE A 176 11.80 6.15 -13.85
N LEU A 177 10.55 6.61 -13.88
CA LEU A 177 9.78 6.77 -15.12
C LEU A 177 10.40 7.78 -16.09
N ASP A 178 10.93 8.89 -15.58
CA ASP A 178 11.67 9.87 -16.38
C ASP A 178 12.92 9.22 -17.02
N LEU A 179 13.66 8.38 -16.28
CA LEU A 179 14.82 7.64 -16.79
C LEU A 179 14.45 6.55 -17.82
N GLN A 180 13.26 5.98 -17.72
CA GLN A 180 12.71 5.05 -18.72
C GLN A 180 12.16 5.76 -19.97
N GLY A 181 12.18 7.10 -20.02
CA GLY A 181 11.64 7.87 -21.14
C GLY A 181 10.11 7.84 -21.22
N VAL A 182 9.42 7.52 -20.12
CA VAL A 182 7.96 7.51 -20.06
C VAL A 182 7.44 8.95 -19.97
N PRO A 183 6.58 9.40 -20.92
CA PRO A 183 6.02 10.75 -20.91
C PRO A 183 5.32 11.12 -19.59
N ARG A 184 5.24 12.42 -19.32
CA ARG A 184 4.52 12.98 -18.17
C ARG A 184 3.02 13.08 -18.44
#